data_AF-A0A8H4PZM1-F1
#
_entry.id   AF-A0A8H4PZM1-F1
#
_cell.length_a   1.000
_cell.length_b   1.000
_cell.length_c   1.000
_cell.angle_alpha   90.00
_cell.angle_beta   90.00
_cell.angle_gamma   90.00
#
_symmetry.space_group_name_H-M   'P 1'
#
loop_
_entity.id
_entity.type
_entity.pdbx_description
1 polymer ?
#
loop_
_entity_poly.entity_id
_entity_poly.type
_entity_poly.pdbx_seq_one_letter_code
_entity_poly.pdbx_strand_id
1 'polypeptide(L)'
;MALAAFSILPSADKTSELDALLTLRGASTTAGRVALDTEALESFLREAYRINSHIARLHRELKDVRQAYLSTAQPRKSHPRSAPGQPRVLTDPEREHVDANAKQMIRELNGGIRALDEAEQLRRETETAIIRKKYASGLSALSSWASGGTPSDKSAEHAAAEARAQQVDMHRDGVLWFLRQRLELCCRTQQDMMETRLMREMEKTRGFLPPPATDFAVFAPPPAESRPSLVQKKGAADEATPWQGLTEEQVQMFEEGNQDMTKHYESTLDKVKTAEKSLVEISELQTLLVNNLAMQSAHIEQLVTDSLSTTENVGGGNKQLKQATQRPSAARYTFFAASGLCVFLVIWDLLI
;
A
#
# COMPACT_ATOMS: atom_id res chain seq x y z
N MET A 1 -7.58 21.83 8.22
CA MET A 1 -8.86 21.11 8.21
C MET A 1 -8.53 19.63 8.27
N ALA A 2 -8.43 19.10 9.50
CA ALA A 2 -7.91 17.76 9.76
C ALA A 2 -9.02 16.72 9.56
N LEU A 3 -8.79 15.77 8.65
CA LEU A 3 -9.64 14.59 8.51
C LEU A 3 -9.44 13.72 9.75
N ALA A 4 -10.45 13.72 10.60
CA ALA A 4 -10.52 12.88 11.79
C ALA A 4 -10.32 11.41 11.38
N ALA A 5 -9.35 10.77 12.03
CA ALA A 5 -9.23 9.33 12.02
C ALA A 5 -10.57 8.73 12.47
N PHE A 6 -11.24 8.00 11.58
CA PHE A 6 -12.35 7.12 11.93
C PHE A 6 -11.78 6.02 12.84
N SER A 7 -11.71 6.33 14.13
CA SER A 7 -11.55 5.36 15.18
C SER A 7 -12.87 4.59 15.22
N ILE A 8 -12.84 3.35 14.73
CA ILE A 8 -13.92 2.39 14.96
C ILE A 8 -13.97 2.23 16.49
N LEU A 9 -14.97 2.85 17.12
CA LEU A 9 -15.30 2.58 18.53
C LEU A 9 -15.42 1.06 18.69
N PRO A 10 -14.94 0.46 19.80
CA PRO A 10 -15.17 -0.96 20.06
C PRO A 10 -16.68 -1.15 20.14
N SER A 11 -17.28 -1.69 19.09
CA SER A 11 -18.69 -2.05 19.09
C SER A 11 -18.89 -3.02 20.25
N ALA A 12 -19.70 -2.64 21.24
CA ALA A 12 -20.03 -3.51 22.36
C ALA A 12 -20.48 -4.86 21.80
N ASP A 13 -19.88 -5.95 22.28
CA ASP A 13 -20.18 -7.29 21.80
C ASP A 13 -21.62 -7.64 22.20
N LYS A 14 -22.54 -7.59 21.22
CA LYS A 14 -23.98 -7.84 21.39
C LYS A 14 -24.36 -9.31 21.16
N THR A 15 -23.37 -10.18 20.98
CA THR A 15 -23.59 -11.59 20.63
C THR A 15 -24.47 -12.30 21.66
N SER A 16 -24.27 -12.03 22.95
CA SER A 16 -25.11 -12.61 24.03
C SER A 16 -26.56 -12.12 24.02
N GLU A 17 -26.79 -10.86 23.66
CA GLU A 17 -28.14 -10.28 23.56
C GLU A 17 -28.88 -10.84 22.33
N LEU A 18 -28.16 -11.00 21.23
CA LEU A 18 -28.66 -11.66 20.02
C LEU A 18 -28.96 -13.14 20.25
N ASP A 19 -28.09 -13.88 20.93
CA ASP A 19 -28.27 -15.30 21.26
C ASP A 19 -29.47 -15.54 22.18
N ALA A 20 -29.71 -14.62 23.13
CA ALA A 20 -30.90 -14.65 23.98
C ALA A 20 -32.19 -14.46 23.16
N LEU A 21 -32.16 -13.60 22.14
CA LEU A 21 -33.31 -13.40 21.25
C LEU A 21 -33.51 -14.58 20.28
N LEU A 22 -32.43 -15.19 19.79
CA LEU A 22 -32.47 -16.35 18.89
C LEU A 22 -33.04 -17.58 19.61
N THR A 23 -32.58 -17.83 20.84
CA THR A 23 -33.08 -18.92 21.68
C THR A 23 -34.56 -18.74 22.02
N LEU A 24 -35.01 -17.51 22.30
CA LEU A 24 -36.42 -17.18 22.54
C LEU A 24 -37.31 -17.45 21.31
N ARG A 25 -36.74 -17.42 20.11
CA ARG A 25 -37.42 -17.71 18.83
C ARG A 25 -37.24 -19.15 18.34
N GLY A 26 -36.59 -20.01 19.14
CA GLY A 26 -36.32 -21.41 18.78
C GLY A 26 -35.25 -21.59 17.70
N ALA A 27 -34.43 -20.56 17.43
CA ALA A 27 -33.30 -20.63 16.51
C ALA A 27 -32.01 -21.02 17.25
N SER A 28 -31.06 -21.62 16.54
CA SER A 28 -29.73 -21.91 17.07
C SER A 28 -28.98 -20.62 17.41
N THR A 29 -28.23 -20.64 18.52
CA THR A 29 -27.33 -19.53 18.89
C THR A 29 -26.27 -19.30 17.82
N THR A 30 -25.73 -18.08 17.77
CA THR A 30 -24.62 -17.76 16.88
C THR A 30 -23.44 -18.68 17.14
N ALA A 31 -22.81 -19.16 16.07
CA ALA A 31 -21.48 -19.72 16.18
C ALA A 31 -20.58 -18.59 16.69
N GLY A 32 -19.92 -18.78 17.84
CA GLY A 32 -18.99 -17.80 18.40
C GLY A 32 -17.88 -17.43 17.41
N ARG A 33 -16.95 -16.53 17.78
CA ARG A 33 -15.83 -16.15 16.89
C ARG A 33 -15.17 -17.39 16.30
N VAL A 34 -15.44 -17.64 15.02
CA VAL A 34 -14.80 -18.69 14.27
C VAL A 34 -13.34 -18.27 14.16
N ALA A 35 -12.44 -18.98 14.84
CA ALA A 35 -11.03 -18.83 14.61
C ALA A 35 -10.79 -19.20 13.14
N LEU A 36 -10.38 -18.23 12.33
CA LEU A 36 -10.05 -18.44 10.92
C LEU A 36 -8.91 -19.46 10.86
N ASP A 37 -9.23 -20.67 10.43
CA ASP A 37 -8.26 -21.75 10.34
C ASP A 37 -7.40 -21.56 9.08
N THR A 38 -6.16 -21.09 9.28
CA THR A 38 -5.22 -20.74 8.21
C THR A 38 -4.82 -21.92 7.32
N GLU A 39 -5.00 -23.15 7.80
CA GLU A 39 -4.76 -24.37 7.04
C GLU A 39 -5.93 -24.72 6.11
N ALA A 40 -7.15 -24.35 6.49
CA ALA A 40 -8.35 -24.45 5.65
C ALA A 40 -8.46 -23.31 4.63
N LEU A 41 -7.68 -22.23 4.80
CA LEU A 41 -7.62 -21.14 3.84
C LEU A 41 -6.95 -21.58 2.53
N GLU A 42 -7.56 -21.13 1.43
CA GLU A 42 -7.05 -21.28 0.08
C GLU A 42 -5.61 -20.75 -0.05
N SER A 43 -4.80 -21.40 -0.89
CA SER A 43 -3.37 -21.07 -1.08
C SER A 43 -3.13 -19.56 -1.31
N PHE A 44 -4.00 -18.90 -2.08
CA PHE A 44 -3.92 -17.45 -2.33
C PHE A 44 -4.00 -16.64 -1.03
N LEU A 45 -5.02 -16.89 -0.22
CA LEU A 45 -5.25 -16.12 0.99
C LEU A 45 -4.18 -16.40 2.05
N ARG A 46 -3.69 -17.64 2.14
CA ARG A 46 -2.57 -17.99 3.01
C ARG A 46 -1.33 -17.16 2.70
N GLU A 47 -0.96 -17.06 1.43
CA GLU A 47 0.19 -16.24 1.01
C GLU A 47 -0.07 -14.75 1.23
N ALA A 48 -1.29 -14.27 0.98
CA ALA A 48 -1.67 -12.89 1.28
C ALA A 48 -1.52 -12.55 2.77
N TYR A 49 -1.96 -13.44 3.68
CA TYR A 49 -1.77 -13.27 5.12
C TYR A 49 -0.29 -13.27 5.53
N ARG A 50 0.51 -14.14 4.92
CA ARG A 50 1.96 -14.18 5.14
C ARG A 50 2.61 -12.86 4.75
N ILE A 51 2.36 -12.37 3.54
CA ILE A 51 2.85 -11.06 3.05
C ILE A 51 2.39 -9.94 3.99
N ASN A 52 1.11 -9.93 4.38
CA ASN A 52 0.55 -8.93 5.29
C ASN A 52 1.24 -8.92 6.66
N SER A 53 1.59 -10.10 7.19
CA SER A 53 2.30 -10.24 8.46
C SER A 53 3.71 -9.66 8.38
N HIS A 54 4.40 -9.88 7.25
CA HIS A 54 5.72 -9.33 6.99
C HIS A 54 5.69 -7.81 6.80
N ILE A 55 4.74 -7.27 6.05
CA ILE A 55 4.53 -5.81 5.94
C ILE A 55 4.25 -5.20 7.32
N ALA A 56 3.38 -5.82 8.11
CA ALA A 56 3.04 -5.33 9.44
C ALA A 56 4.23 -5.34 10.41
N ARG A 57 5.08 -6.37 10.31
CA ARG A 57 6.30 -6.49 11.09
C ARG A 57 7.31 -5.42 10.70
N LEU A 58 7.60 -5.27 9.41
CA LEU A 58 8.51 -4.24 8.90
C LEU A 58 8.06 -2.84 9.31
N HIS A 59 6.77 -2.54 9.17
CA HIS A 59 6.23 -1.24 9.54
C HIS A 59 6.38 -0.93 11.04
N ARG A 60 6.24 -1.95 11.90
CA ARG A 60 6.49 -1.81 13.34
C ARG A 60 7.97 -1.57 13.62
N GLU A 61 8.84 -2.37 13.02
CA GLU A 61 10.30 -2.24 13.18
C GLU A 61 10.79 -0.85 12.74
N LEU A 62 10.31 -0.33 11.61
CA LEU A 62 10.65 1.02 11.15
C LEU A 62 10.16 2.11 12.13
N LYS A 63 8.95 1.97 12.69
CA LYS A 63 8.44 2.92 13.68
C LYS A 63 9.23 2.91 14.97
N ASP A 64 9.59 1.74 15.47
CA ASP A 64 10.35 1.58 16.70
C ASP A 64 11.77 2.15 16.55
N VAL A 65 12.39 1.92 15.38
CA VAL A 65 13.73 2.40 15.07
C VAL A 65 13.76 3.90 14.71
N ARG A 66 12.65 4.50 14.25
CA ARG A 66 12.58 5.89 13.79
C ARG A 66 13.21 6.89 14.76
N GLN A 67 12.90 6.81 16.04
CA GLN A 67 13.43 7.76 17.04
C GLN A 67 14.95 7.59 17.21
N ALA A 68 15.43 6.35 17.29
CA ALA A 68 16.85 6.04 17.45
C ALA A 68 17.67 6.38 16.19
N TYR A 69 17.06 6.20 15.02
CA TYR A 69 17.64 6.51 13.70
C TYR A 69 17.77 8.01 13.47
N LEU A 70 16.74 8.78 13.80
CA LEU A 70 16.72 10.23 13.64
C LEU A 70 17.45 10.98 14.77
N SER A 71 17.93 10.31 15.81
CA SER A 71 18.66 10.99 16.87
C SER A 71 20.06 11.39 16.39
N THR A 72 20.33 12.69 16.33
CA THR A 72 21.67 13.25 16.05
C THR A 72 22.48 13.48 17.33
N ALA A 73 21.94 13.12 18.50
CA ALA A 73 22.62 13.31 19.77
C ALA A 73 23.91 12.48 19.79
N GLN A 74 25.06 13.15 19.93
CA GLN A 74 26.31 12.43 20.15
C GLN A 74 26.16 11.55 21.40
N PRO A 75 26.59 10.28 21.37
CA PRO A 75 26.57 9.45 22.57
C PRO A 75 27.45 10.14 23.61
N ARG A 76 26.83 10.69 24.65
CA ARG A 76 27.59 11.28 25.75
C ARG A 76 28.45 10.15 26.32
N LYS A 77 29.77 10.26 26.18
CA LYS A 77 30.75 9.40 26.86
C LYS A 77 30.70 9.71 28.36
N SER A 78 29.61 9.38 29.04
CA SER A 78 29.56 9.43 30.49
C SER A 78 28.60 8.38 31.06
N HIS A 79 29.17 7.58 31.95
CA HIS A 79 28.55 6.70 32.93
C HIS A 79 28.01 5.30 32.50
N PRO A 80 28.53 4.21 33.11
CA PRO A 80 28.10 2.83 32.88
C PRO A 80 26.86 2.50 33.72
N ARG A 81 25.80 3.28 33.58
CA ARG A 81 24.49 2.98 34.19
C ARG A 81 23.39 3.28 33.18
N SER A 82 23.25 2.37 32.21
CA SER A 82 22.09 2.37 31.34
C SER A 82 20.86 2.00 32.18
N ALA A 83 19.99 2.98 32.44
CA ALA A 83 18.67 2.73 32.98
C ALA A 83 17.82 2.00 31.91
N PRO A 84 16.97 1.03 32.28
CA PRO A 84 16.15 0.33 31.30
C PRO A 84 15.16 1.34 30.68
N GLY A 85 15.29 1.58 29.37
CA GLY A 85 14.38 2.44 28.60
C GLY A 85 14.97 3.71 27.97
N GLN A 86 16.28 3.94 28.03
CA GLN A 86 16.89 5.06 27.28
C GLN A 86 17.04 4.71 25.78
N PRO A 87 16.58 5.59 24.86
CA PRO A 87 16.72 5.38 23.42
C PRO A 87 18.20 5.38 23.04
N ARG A 88 18.74 4.19 22.76
CA ARG A 88 20.10 4.00 22.27
C ARG A 88 20.22 4.67 20.89
N VAL A 89 21.13 5.64 20.78
CA VAL A 89 21.42 6.30 19.50
C VAL A 89 22.08 5.27 18.58
N LEU A 90 21.54 5.11 17.37
CA LEU A 90 22.14 4.23 16.37
C LEU A 90 23.39 4.90 15.79
N THR A 91 24.45 4.12 15.62
CA THR A 91 25.66 4.51 14.91
C THR A 91 25.41 4.59 13.40
N ASP A 92 26.24 5.35 12.67
CA ASP A 92 26.16 5.44 11.20
C ASP A 92 26.07 4.08 10.47
N PRO A 93 26.90 3.06 10.77
CA PRO A 93 26.79 1.75 10.13
C PRO A 93 25.51 1.00 10.51
N GLU A 94 25.03 1.13 11.75
CA GLU A 94 23.76 0.53 12.16
C GLU A 94 22.57 1.15 11.40
N ARG A 95 22.61 2.46 11.14
CA ARG A 95 21.58 3.15 10.33
C ARG A 95 21.60 2.66 8.88
N GLU A 96 22.78 2.51 8.29
CA GLU A 96 22.92 2.01 6.92
C GLU A 96 22.44 0.55 6.80
N HIS A 97 22.69 -0.28 7.81
CA HIS A 97 22.14 -1.63 7.88
C HIS A 97 20.60 -1.63 7.94
N VAL A 98 19.99 -0.73 8.73
CA VAL A 98 18.53 -0.56 8.79
C VAL A 98 17.99 -0.18 7.41
N ASP A 99 18.62 0.79 6.73
CA ASP A 99 18.20 1.25 5.40
C ASP A 99 18.33 0.12 4.36
N ALA A 100 19.43 -0.64 4.38
CA ALA A 100 19.66 -1.77 3.48
C ALA A 100 18.65 -2.90 3.70
N ASN A 101 18.43 -3.28 4.96
CA ASN A 101 17.46 -4.32 5.31
C ASN A 101 16.03 -3.92 4.93
N ALA A 102 15.62 -2.69 5.24
CA ALA A 102 14.30 -2.19 4.88
C ALA A 102 14.06 -2.21 3.36
N LYS A 103 15.04 -1.77 2.56
CA LYS A 103 14.95 -1.87 1.09
C LYS A 103 14.82 -3.30 0.60
N GLN A 104 15.64 -4.21 1.13
CA GLN A 104 15.59 -5.62 0.75
C GLN A 104 14.20 -6.19 1.02
N MET A 105 13.67 -5.97 2.21
CA MET A 105 12.34 -6.43 2.59
C MET A 105 11.25 -5.79 1.72
N ILE A 106 11.32 -4.50 1.40
CA ILE A 106 10.34 -3.86 0.51
C ILE A 106 10.38 -4.46 -0.90
N ARG A 107 11.58 -4.73 -1.44
CA ARG A 107 11.73 -5.36 -2.76
C ARG A 107 11.18 -6.79 -2.76
N GLU A 108 11.49 -7.56 -1.72
CA GLU A 108 10.97 -8.92 -1.55
C GLU A 108 9.44 -8.92 -1.45
N LEU A 109 8.86 -8.02 -0.64
CA LEU A 109 7.41 -7.90 -0.49
C LEU A 109 6.73 -7.43 -1.78
N ASN A 110 7.33 -6.50 -2.52
CA ASN A 110 6.83 -6.09 -3.82
C ASN A 110 6.86 -7.26 -4.82
N GLY A 111 7.95 -8.02 -4.85
CA GLY A 111 8.07 -9.24 -5.65
C GLY A 111 7.01 -10.29 -5.28
N GLY A 112 6.78 -10.50 -3.98
CA GLY A 112 5.73 -11.40 -3.49
C GLY A 112 4.32 -10.97 -3.89
N ILE A 113 4.00 -9.68 -3.81
CA ILE A 113 2.72 -9.14 -4.27
C ILE A 113 2.55 -9.30 -5.78
N ARG A 114 3.60 -9.08 -6.58
CA ARG A 114 3.56 -9.29 -8.04
C ARG A 114 3.33 -10.75 -8.40
N ALA A 115 4.05 -11.68 -7.76
CA ALA A 115 3.86 -13.10 -7.98
C ALA A 115 2.43 -13.55 -7.61
N LEU A 116 1.87 -12.98 -6.54
CA LEU A 116 0.48 -13.24 -6.13
C LEU A 116 -0.54 -12.71 -7.15
N ASP A 117 -0.29 -11.53 -7.73
CA ASP A 117 -1.11 -10.94 -8.80
C ASP A 117 -1.04 -11.76 -10.10
N GLU A 118 0.16 -12.15 -10.53
CA GLU A 118 0.36 -13.01 -11.70
C GLU A 118 -0.34 -14.36 -11.55
N ALA A 119 -0.25 -14.99 -10.37
CA ALA A 119 -0.97 -16.23 -10.08
C ALA A 119 -2.50 -16.05 -10.14
N GLU A 120 -3.01 -14.91 -9.70
CA GLU A 120 -4.43 -14.59 -9.76
C GLU A 120 -4.90 -14.32 -11.19
N GLN A 121 -4.10 -13.62 -12.01
CA GLN A 121 -4.39 -13.40 -13.43
C GLN A 121 -4.49 -14.73 -14.18
N LEU A 122 -3.55 -15.65 -13.95
CA LEU A 122 -3.62 -17.00 -14.54
C LEU A 122 -4.88 -17.74 -14.12
N ARG A 123 -5.26 -17.69 -12.83
CA ARG A 123 -6.51 -18.30 -12.36
C ARG A 123 -7.73 -17.69 -13.05
N ARG A 124 -7.81 -16.37 -13.19
CA ARG A 124 -8.92 -15.68 -13.89
C ARG A 124 -9.02 -16.11 -15.34
N GLU A 125 -7.91 -16.19 -16.05
CA GLU A 125 -7.87 -16.67 -17.44
C GLU A 125 -8.32 -18.14 -17.55
N THR A 126 -7.85 -19.01 -16.65
CA THR A 126 -8.28 -20.41 -16.67
C THR A 126 -9.76 -20.57 -16.35
N GLU A 127 -10.29 -19.83 -15.38
CA GLU A 127 -11.69 -19.93 -14.97
C GLU A 127 -12.63 -19.39 -16.05
N THR A 128 -12.31 -18.23 -16.62
CA THR A 128 -13.07 -17.69 -17.76
C THR A 128 -13.01 -18.62 -18.97
N ALA A 129 -11.87 -19.27 -19.24
CA ALA A 129 -11.76 -20.27 -20.30
C ALA A 129 -12.58 -21.54 -20.00
N ILE A 130 -12.61 -22.00 -18.74
CA ILE A 130 -13.41 -23.16 -18.30
C ILE A 130 -14.90 -22.85 -18.40
N ILE A 131 -15.35 -21.68 -17.92
CA ILE A 131 -16.74 -21.24 -18.00
C ILE A 131 -17.13 -21.14 -19.48
N ARG A 132 -16.33 -20.46 -20.31
CA ARG A 132 -16.58 -20.38 -21.75
C ARG A 132 -16.69 -21.77 -22.37
N LYS A 133 -15.78 -22.72 -22.07
CA LYS A 133 -15.86 -24.08 -22.61
C LYS A 133 -17.10 -24.83 -22.16
N LYS A 134 -17.44 -24.79 -20.87
CA LYS A 134 -18.58 -25.53 -20.29
C LYS A 134 -19.91 -25.05 -20.85
N TYR A 135 -20.06 -23.74 -21.06
CA TYR A 135 -21.36 -23.15 -21.39
C TYR A 135 -21.46 -22.63 -22.84
N ALA A 136 -20.35 -22.47 -23.57
CA ALA A 136 -20.35 -22.18 -25.01
C ALA A 136 -20.20 -23.43 -25.89
N SER A 137 -19.93 -24.62 -25.33
CA SER A 137 -19.84 -25.86 -26.11
C SER A 137 -21.23 -26.38 -26.52
N GLY A 138 -21.61 -26.09 -27.77
CA GLY A 138 -22.50 -26.89 -28.64
C GLY A 138 -24.00 -26.97 -28.31
N LEU A 139 -24.38 -27.19 -27.05
CA LEU A 139 -25.77 -27.48 -26.66
C LEU A 139 -26.55 -26.23 -26.24
N SER A 140 -25.86 -25.21 -25.72
CA SER A 140 -26.46 -23.93 -25.30
C SER A 140 -27.05 -23.17 -26.50
N ALA A 141 -26.32 -23.08 -27.61
CA ALA A 141 -26.76 -22.38 -28.83
C ALA A 141 -27.95 -23.06 -29.53
N LEU A 142 -28.11 -24.38 -29.38
CA LEU A 142 -29.27 -25.10 -29.91
C LEU A 142 -30.48 -24.99 -28.98
N SER A 143 -30.27 -24.91 -27.66
CA SER A 143 -31.34 -24.72 -26.68
C SER A 143 -31.97 -23.33 -26.72
N SER A 144 -31.17 -22.28 -26.96
CA SER A 144 -31.66 -20.89 -27.06
C SER A 144 -32.48 -20.64 -28.33
N TRP A 145 -32.12 -21.29 -29.44
CA TRP A 145 -32.91 -21.26 -30.68
C TRP A 145 -34.26 -21.97 -30.54
N ALA A 146 -34.29 -23.13 -29.86
CA ALA A 146 -35.51 -23.92 -29.67
C ALA A 146 -36.53 -23.26 -28.71
N SER A 147 -36.08 -22.43 -27.77
CA SER A 147 -36.96 -21.70 -26.85
C SER A 147 -37.41 -20.31 -27.36
N GLY A 148 -37.03 -19.92 -28.59
CA GLY A 148 -37.32 -18.60 -29.14
C GLY A 148 -36.60 -17.45 -28.42
N GLY A 149 -35.49 -17.74 -27.72
CA GLY A 149 -34.71 -16.75 -26.98
C GLY A 149 -33.73 -16.02 -27.90
N THR A 150 -33.51 -14.74 -27.62
CA THR A 150 -32.45 -13.96 -28.28
C THR A 150 -31.07 -14.54 -27.91
N PRO A 151 -30.03 -14.40 -28.75
CA PRO A 151 -28.70 -14.96 -28.48
C PRO A 151 -28.00 -14.43 -27.22
N SER A 152 -28.63 -13.50 -26.49
CA SER A 152 -28.15 -12.90 -25.24
C SER A 152 -28.64 -13.59 -23.97
N ASP A 153 -29.63 -14.49 -24.04
CA ASP A 153 -30.16 -15.15 -22.84
C ASP A 153 -29.21 -16.26 -22.39
N LYS A 154 -28.15 -15.86 -21.68
CA LYS A 154 -27.23 -16.74 -20.96
C LYS A 154 -28.06 -17.69 -20.09
N SER A 155 -27.76 -18.99 -20.12
CA SER A 155 -28.37 -19.96 -19.19
C SER A 155 -28.23 -19.45 -17.74
N ALA A 156 -29.29 -19.56 -16.94
CA ALA A 156 -29.29 -19.10 -15.55
C ALA A 156 -28.12 -19.70 -14.73
N GLU A 157 -27.71 -20.93 -15.08
CA GLU A 157 -26.56 -21.61 -14.48
C GLU A 157 -25.21 -20.98 -14.90
N HIS A 158 -25.09 -20.54 -16.15
CA HIS A 158 -23.93 -19.79 -16.64
C HIS A 158 -23.80 -18.43 -15.95
N ALA A 159 -24.90 -17.67 -15.86
CA ALA A 159 -24.92 -16.38 -15.20
C ALA A 159 -24.57 -16.48 -13.71
N ALA A 160 -25.07 -17.53 -13.02
CA ALA A 160 -24.74 -17.78 -11.62
C ALA A 160 -23.27 -18.17 -11.42
N ALA A 161 -22.68 -18.94 -12.35
CA ALA A 161 -21.26 -19.29 -12.30
C ALA A 161 -20.36 -18.07 -12.57
N GLU A 162 -20.68 -17.25 -13.57
CA GLU A 162 -19.98 -15.99 -13.85
C GLU A 162 -20.04 -15.03 -12.65
N ALA A 163 -21.22 -14.85 -12.03
CA ALA A 163 -21.38 -13.96 -10.89
C ALA A 163 -20.55 -14.41 -9.66
N ARG A 164 -20.46 -15.71 -9.40
CA ARG A 164 -19.59 -16.24 -8.33
C ARG A 164 -18.12 -15.99 -8.63
N ALA A 165 -17.68 -16.21 -9.87
CA ALA A 165 -16.31 -15.94 -10.29
C ALA A 165 -15.95 -14.47 -10.08
N GLN A 166 -16.82 -13.55 -10.54
CA GLN A 166 -16.66 -12.11 -10.37
C GLN A 166 -16.57 -11.69 -8.89
N GLN A 167 -17.40 -12.28 -8.02
CA GLN A 167 -17.35 -11.98 -6.59
C GLN A 167 -16.00 -12.37 -5.96
N VAL A 168 -15.43 -13.51 -6.36
CA VAL A 168 -14.11 -13.94 -5.90
C VAL A 168 -13.03 -13.01 -6.47
N ASP A 169 -13.13 -12.61 -7.74
CA ASP A 169 -12.18 -11.71 -8.38
C ASP A 169 -12.15 -10.35 -7.68
N MET A 170 -13.31 -9.77 -7.40
CA MET A 170 -13.44 -8.53 -6.63
C MET A 170 -12.80 -8.62 -5.24
N HIS A 171 -13.05 -9.72 -4.53
CA HIS A 171 -12.47 -9.92 -3.20
C HIS A 171 -10.94 -9.98 -3.29
N ARG A 172 -10.40 -10.72 -4.25
CA ARG A 172 -8.95 -10.88 -4.42
C ARG A 172 -8.26 -9.60 -4.92
N ASP A 173 -8.91 -8.84 -5.80
CA ASP A 173 -8.47 -7.50 -6.20
C ASP A 173 -8.42 -6.56 -5.00
N GLY A 174 -9.44 -6.58 -4.13
CA GLY A 174 -9.45 -5.83 -2.89
C GLY A 174 -8.31 -6.21 -1.94
N VAL A 175 -7.99 -7.51 -1.84
CA VAL A 175 -6.85 -7.99 -1.04
C VAL A 175 -5.52 -7.50 -1.62
N LEU A 176 -5.30 -7.63 -2.93
CA LEU A 176 -4.07 -7.16 -3.60
C LEU A 176 -3.90 -5.64 -3.45
N TRP A 177 -4.98 -4.88 -3.66
CA TRP A 177 -5.00 -3.44 -3.46
C TRP A 177 -4.62 -3.07 -2.02
N PHE A 178 -5.22 -3.75 -1.03
CA PHE A 178 -4.90 -3.52 0.38
C PHE A 178 -3.43 -3.80 0.71
N LEU A 179 -2.86 -4.90 0.22
CA LEU A 179 -1.45 -5.24 0.42
C LEU A 179 -0.53 -4.18 -0.19
N ARG A 180 -0.82 -3.73 -1.42
CA ARG A 180 -0.08 -2.66 -2.10
C ARG A 180 -0.16 -1.34 -1.34
N GLN A 181 -1.34 -0.98 -0.87
CA GLN A 181 -1.56 0.24 -0.10
C GLN A 181 -0.77 0.22 1.22
N ARG A 182 -0.73 -0.94 1.90
CA ARG A 182 0.07 -1.08 3.12
C ARG A 182 1.58 -1.02 2.85
N LEU A 183 2.04 -1.60 1.75
CA LEU A 183 3.45 -1.53 1.36
C LEU A 183 3.85 -0.09 1.00
N GLU A 184 3.00 0.65 0.28
CA GLU A 184 3.20 2.06 -0.03
C GLU A 184 3.40 2.91 1.23
N LEU A 185 2.55 2.71 2.25
CA LEU A 185 2.68 3.41 3.52
C LEU A 185 4.04 3.11 4.19
N CYS A 186 4.49 1.85 4.14
CA CYS A 186 5.80 1.45 4.65
C CYS A 186 6.95 2.15 3.87
N CYS A 187 6.89 2.14 2.54
CA CYS A 187 7.85 2.85 1.68
C CYS A 187 7.93 4.33 2.04
N ARG A 188 6.77 4.98 2.20
CA ARG A 188 6.68 6.38 2.59
C ARG A 188 7.32 6.65 3.94
N THR A 189 7.10 5.80 4.94
CA THR A 189 7.76 5.97 6.25
C THR A 189 9.27 5.83 6.19
N GLN A 190 9.79 4.92 5.36
CA GLN A 190 11.24 4.80 5.16
C GLN A 190 11.80 6.03 4.44
N GLN A 191 11.12 6.49 3.39
CA GLN A 191 11.53 7.68 2.64
C GLN A 191 11.56 8.92 3.52
N ASP A 192 10.53 9.17 4.32
CA ASP A 192 10.49 10.30 5.26
C ASP A 192 11.71 10.29 6.22
N MET A 193 12.10 9.10 6.70
CA MET A 193 13.27 8.94 7.57
C MET A 193 14.58 9.27 6.83
N MET A 194 14.72 8.78 5.60
CA MET A 194 15.90 9.00 4.75
C MET A 194 16.03 10.45 4.30
N GLU A 195 14.94 11.10 3.89
CA GLU A 195 14.88 12.52 3.55
C GLU A 195 15.33 13.38 4.73
N THR A 196 14.77 13.12 5.91
CA THR A 196 15.15 13.85 7.13
C THR A 196 16.64 13.69 7.44
N ARG A 197 17.21 12.50 7.23
CA ARG A 197 18.64 12.25 7.42
C ARG A 197 19.48 13.00 6.39
N LEU A 198 19.13 12.89 5.11
CA LEU A 198 19.84 13.54 4.02
C LEU A 198 19.85 15.06 4.19
N MET A 199 18.70 15.65 4.51
CA MET A 199 18.58 17.08 4.80
C MET A 199 19.51 17.53 5.92
N ARG A 200 19.58 16.76 7.02
CA ARG A 200 20.45 17.08 8.16
C ARG A 200 21.93 16.93 7.82
N GLU A 201 22.31 15.94 7.01
CA GLU A 201 23.70 15.81 6.56
C GLU A 201 24.09 16.95 5.61
N MET A 202 23.19 17.37 4.72
CA MET A 202 23.41 18.54 3.86
C MET A 202 23.47 19.86 4.63
N GLU A 203 22.67 20.02 5.69
CA GLU A 203 22.76 21.18 6.57
C GLU A 203 24.08 21.22 7.34
N LYS A 204 24.58 20.07 7.80
CA LYS A 204 25.90 19.97 8.45
C LYS A 204 27.01 20.35 7.48
N THR A 205 27.04 19.79 6.25
CA THR A 205 28.07 20.13 5.27
C THR A 205 28.02 21.62 4.92
N ARG A 206 26.82 22.20 4.81
CA ARG A 206 26.64 23.64 4.60
C ARG A 206 27.12 24.48 5.79
N GLY A 207 26.93 24.02 7.03
CA GLY A 207 27.38 24.72 8.23
C GLY A 207 28.90 24.67 8.46
N PHE A 208 29.60 23.69 7.87
CA PHE A 208 31.06 23.60 7.89
C PHE A 208 31.74 24.49 6.84
N LEU A 209 31.02 24.91 5.81
CA LEU A 209 31.53 25.91 4.87
C LEU A 209 31.56 27.27 5.58
N PRO A 210 32.70 27.98 5.59
CA PRO A 210 32.75 29.33 6.14
C PRO A 210 31.73 30.21 5.38
N PRO A 211 30.97 31.07 6.08
CA PRO A 211 30.07 31.99 5.40
C PRO A 211 30.89 32.83 4.40
N PRO A 212 30.31 33.19 3.25
CA PRO A 212 31.01 34.05 2.30
C PRO A 212 31.50 35.31 3.04
N ALA A 213 32.73 35.73 2.75
CA ALA A 213 33.46 36.80 3.46
C ALA A 213 32.70 38.15 3.55
N THR A 214 31.55 38.26 2.88
CA THR A 214 30.62 39.39 2.97
C THR A 214 29.90 39.50 4.32
N ASP A 215 29.81 38.43 5.12
CA ASP A 215 29.07 38.42 6.41
C ASP A 215 29.94 38.72 7.65
N PHE A 216 31.27 38.86 7.51
CA PHE A 216 32.18 39.22 8.61
C PHE A 216 32.31 40.74 8.84
N ALA A 217 31.52 41.57 8.15
CA ALA A 217 31.66 43.04 8.19
C ALA A 217 31.07 43.74 9.43
N VAL A 218 30.54 43.01 10.43
CA VAL A 218 29.92 43.62 11.62
C VAL A 218 30.42 42.98 12.93
N PHE A 219 31.72 43.04 13.16
CA PHE A 219 32.23 43.13 14.54
C PHE A 219 33.05 44.42 14.64
N ALA A 220 32.35 45.53 14.83
CA ALA A 220 32.98 46.80 15.17
C ALA A 220 33.63 46.65 16.56
N PRO A 221 34.95 46.83 16.71
CA PRO A 221 35.55 46.87 18.02
C PRO A 221 34.97 48.07 18.81
N PRO A 222 34.73 47.94 20.12
CA PRO A 222 34.24 49.06 20.93
C PRO A 222 35.24 50.23 20.87
N PRO A 223 34.77 51.49 20.88
CA PRO A 223 35.65 52.65 20.76
C PRO A 223 36.55 52.73 22.00
N ALA A 224 37.86 52.59 21.79
CA ALA A 224 38.88 52.79 22.79
C ALA A 224 39.05 54.30 23.03
N GLU A 225 38.52 54.81 24.14
CA GLU A 225 38.89 56.14 24.64
C GLU A 225 40.27 56.11 25.31
N SER A 226 41.13 57.03 24.86
CA SER A 226 42.27 57.63 25.54
C SER A 226 43.56 56.80 25.79
N ARG A 227 44.60 57.05 24.97
CA ARG A 227 45.99 57.36 25.41
C ARG A 227 46.84 57.92 24.26
N PRO A 228 47.79 58.84 24.52
CA PRO A 228 48.42 59.65 23.49
C PRO A 228 49.62 58.97 22.81
N SER A 229 49.86 59.48 21.60
CA SER A 229 50.89 59.14 20.61
C SER A 229 52.34 59.09 21.10
N LEU A 230 53.13 58.12 20.62
CA LEU A 230 54.44 58.40 20.00
C LEU A 230 54.93 57.25 19.11
N VAL A 231 55.68 57.63 18.07
CA VAL A 231 56.43 56.83 17.09
C VAL A 231 55.66 56.42 15.83
N GLN A 232 55.60 57.38 14.90
CA GLN A 232 55.70 57.11 13.48
C GLN A 232 56.98 56.32 13.21
N LYS A 233 56.84 55.10 12.67
CA LYS A 233 57.86 54.51 11.80
C LYS A 233 57.21 54.21 10.46
N LYS A 234 57.51 55.07 9.49
CA LYS A 234 57.21 54.92 8.08
C LYS A 234 58.11 53.80 7.57
N GLY A 235 57.52 52.67 7.18
CA GLY A 235 58.23 51.53 6.63
C GLY A 235 57.23 50.64 5.92
N ALA A 236 57.43 50.54 4.60
CA ALA A 236 56.89 49.59 3.64
C ALA A 236 55.57 48.87 3.99
N ALA A 237 54.58 49.06 3.13
CA ALA A 237 53.60 48.01 2.83
C ALA A 237 54.36 46.79 2.30
N ASP A 238 54.91 46.00 3.21
CA ASP A 238 55.19 44.60 2.95
C ASP A 238 53.83 43.93 3.01
N GLU A 239 53.44 43.27 1.92
CA GLU A 239 52.35 42.31 1.96
C GLU A 239 52.69 41.32 3.07
N ALA A 240 52.10 41.52 4.24
CA ALA A 240 52.19 40.59 5.35
C ALA A 240 51.57 39.29 4.82
N THR A 241 52.43 38.41 4.32
CA THR A 241 52.08 37.01 4.12
C THR A 241 51.48 36.56 5.45
N PRO A 242 50.25 36.00 5.47
CA PRO A 242 49.57 35.60 6.71
C PRO A 242 50.37 34.64 7.62
N TRP A 243 51.52 34.19 7.13
CA TRP A 243 52.44 33.21 7.70
C TRP A 243 53.57 33.82 8.56
N GLN A 244 53.78 35.14 8.57
CA GLN A 244 54.92 35.79 9.25
C GLN A 244 54.88 35.80 10.79
N GLY A 245 53.99 35.03 11.42
CA GLY A 245 53.89 34.91 12.88
C GLY A 245 53.53 33.51 13.40
N LEU A 246 53.49 32.49 12.54
CA LEU A 246 53.16 31.12 12.92
C LEU A 246 54.44 30.31 13.11
N THR A 247 54.56 29.61 14.24
CA THR A 247 55.64 28.62 14.45
C THR A 247 55.51 27.49 13.43
N GLU A 248 56.63 26.90 13.01
CA GLU A 248 56.63 25.84 11.99
C GLU A 248 55.74 24.64 12.40
N GLU A 249 55.63 24.36 13.70
CA GLU A 249 54.67 23.39 14.26
C GLU A 249 53.19 23.78 14.04
N GLN A 250 52.84 25.06 14.10
CA GLN A 250 51.47 25.53 13.82
C GLN A 250 51.14 25.43 12.33
N VAL A 251 52.11 25.67 11.45
CA VAL A 251 51.93 25.48 9.99
C VAL A 251 51.67 24.02 9.68
N GLN A 252 52.46 23.11 10.25
CA GLN A 252 52.27 21.67 10.08
C GLN A 252 50.91 21.19 10.62
N MET A 253 50.48 21.69 11.78
CA MET A 253 49.15 21.38 12.34
C MET A 253 48.01 21.93 11.46
N PHE A 254 48.19 23.09 10.84
CA PHE A 254 47.24 23.64 9.87
C PHE A 254 47.17 22.79 8.60
N GLU A 255 48.32 22.35 8.07
CA GLU A 255 48.36 21.47 6.90
C GLU A 255 47.72 20.11 7.18
N GLU A 256 48.02 19.50 8.33
CA GLU A 256 47.40 18.24 8.77
C GLU A 256 45.88 18.41 8.98
N GLY A 257 45.46 19.49 9.64
CA GLY A 257 44.05 19.81 9.83
C GLY A 257 43.30 20.07 8.53
N ASN A 258 43.93 20.73 7.56
CA ASN A 258 43.32 20.96 6.24
C ASN A 258 43.16 19.64 5.46
N GLN A 259 44.17 18.76 5.52
CA GLN A 259 44.07 17.41 4.93
C GLN A 259 42.99 16.56 5.59
N ASP A 260 42.85 16.61 6.92
CA ASP A 260 41.81 15.89 7.66
C ASP A 260 40.42 16.43 7.30
N MET A 261 40.27 17.76 7.21
CA MET A 261 39.04 18.39 6.75
C MET A 261 38.67 17.96 5.33
N THR A 262 39.61 17.95 4.38
CA THR A 262 39.35 17.48 3.01
C THR A 262 38.88 16.03 2.98
N LYS A 263 39.56 15.13 3.72
CA LYS A 263 39.15 13.71 3.81
C LYS A 263 37.76 13.56 4.42
N HIS A 264 37.45 14.33 5.46
CA HIS A 264 36.12 14.32 6.06
C HIS A 264 35.05 14.82 5.08
N TYR A 265 35.33 15.86 4.30
CA TYR A 265 34.42 16.36 3.27
C TYR A 265 34.18 15.31 2.18
N GLU A 266 35.24 14.70 1.64
CA GLU A 266 35.14 13.63 0.64
C GLU A 266 34.27 12.48 1.16
N SER A 267 34.55 11.99 2.37
CA SER A 267 33.77 10.91 3.00
C SER A 267 32.30 11.30 3.20
N THR A 268 32.03 12.54 3.61
CA THR A 268 30.66 13.02 3.81
C THR A 268 29.91 13.15 2.48
N LEU A 269 30.57 13.63 1.43
CA LEU A 269 30.00 13.70 0.09
C LEU A 269 29.65 12.32 -0.46
N ASP A 270 30.50 11.32 -0.26
CA ASP A 270 30.22 9.96 -0.73
C ASP A 270 29.06 9.31 0.02
N LYS A 271 28.91 9.60 1.32
CA LYS A 271 27.72 9.20 2.10
C LYS A 271 26.45 9.87 1.57
N VAL A 272 26.51 11.16 1.28
CA VAL A 272 25.37 11.92 0.73
C VAL A 272 24.97 11.38 -0.65
N LYS A 273 25.92 11.16 -1.56
CA LYS A 273 25.66 10.57 -2.89
C LYS A 273 25.03 9.18 -2.79
N THR A 274 25.53 8.35 -1.88
CA THR A 274 24.98 7.00 -1.66
C THR A 274 23.55 7.07 -1.12
N ALA A 275 23.28 7.98 -0.18
CA ALA A 275 21.95 8.21 0.36
C ALA A 275 20.98 8.79 -0.68
N GLU A 276 21.45 9.69 -1.55
CA GLU A 276 20.68 10.26 -2.66
C GLU A 276 20.29 9.19 -3.68
N LYS A 277 21.25 8.38 -4.16
CA LYS A 277 20.98 7.27 -5.08
C LYS A 277 19.93 6.31 -4.50
N SER A 278 20.10 5.97 -3.24
CA SER A 278 19.17 5.14 -2.50
C SER A 278 17.76 5.72 -2.44
N LEU A 279 17.66 7.03 -2.17
CA LEU A 279 16.39 7.74 -2.07
C LEU A 279 15.69 7.78 -3.43
N VAL A 280 16.45 8.00 -4.51
CA VAL A 280 15.93 7.92 -5.89
C VAL A 280 15.36 6.53 -6.17
N GLU A 281 16.09 5.45 -5.89
CA GLU A 281 15.59 4.08 -6.09
C GLU A 281 14.29 3.80 -5.30
N ILE A 282 14.17 4.30 -4.07
CA ILE A 282 12.94 4.15 -3.26
C ILE A 282 11.80 4.98 -3.84
N SER A 283 12.07 6.20 -4.29
CA SER A 283 11.08 7.08 -4.92
C SER A 283 10.55 6.50 -6.23
N GLU A 284 11.39 5.81 -7.01
CA GLU A 284 10.98 5.07 -8.20
C GLU A 284 10.02 3.93 -7.83
N LEU A 285 10.39 3.12 -6.83
CA LEU A 285 9.54 2.03 -6.34
C LEU A 285 8.21 2.56 -5.79
N GLN A 286 8.21 3.66 -5.06
CA GLN A 286 7.00 4.32 -4.57
C GLN A 286 6.13 4.81 -5.72
N THR A 287 6.71 5.50 -6.70
CA THR A 287 6.00 6.00 -7.88
C THR A 287 5.32 4.84 -8.63
N LEU A 288 6.03 3.72 -8.82
CA LEU A 288 5.44 2.52 -9.40
C LEU A 288 4.28 1.98 -8.56
N LEU A 289 4.40 1.91 -7.24
CA LEU A 289 3.33 1.44 -6.36
C LEU A 289 2.10 2.36 -6.41
N VAL A 290 2.29 3.68 -6.34
CA VAL A 290 1.21 4.66 -6.40
C VAL A 290 0.49 4.62 -7.74
N ASN A 291 1.23 4.51 -8.85
CA ASN A 291 0.64 4.38 -10.18
C ASN A 291 -0.19 3.09 -10.31
N ASN A 292 0.32 1.96 -9.80
CA ASN A 292 -0.42 0.70 -9.79
C ASN A 292 -1.68 0.79 -8.92
N LEU A 293 -1.61 1.46 -7.77
CA LEU A 293 -2.75 1.68 -6.88
C LEU A 293 -3.85 2.51 -7.56
N ALA A 294 -3.48 3.56 -8.30
CA ALA A 294 -4.43 4.41 -9.02
C ALA A 294 -5.12 3.65 -10.16
N MET A 295 -4.36 2.85 -10.92
CA MET A 295 -4.92 1.96 -11.94
C MET A 295 -5.87 0.93 -11.34
N GLN A 296 -5.51 0.34 -10.19
CA GLN A 296 -6.32 -0.68 -9.53
C GLN A 296 -7.55 -0.11 -8.83
N SER A 297 -7.50 1.10 -8.27
CA SER A 297 -8.68 1.73 -7.69
C SER A 297 -9.75 1.97 -8.75
N ALA A 298 -9.36 2.46 -9.92
CA ALA A 298 -10.29 2.65 -11.04
C ALA A 298 -10.91 1.32 -11.51
N HIS A 299 -10.11 0.25 -11.60
CA HIS A 299 -10.61 -1.08 -11.97
C HIS A 299 -11.56 -1.66 -10.90
N ILE A 300 -11.24 -1.50 -9.62
CA ILE A 300 -12.10 -1.98 -8.52
C ILE A 300 -13.42 -1.20 -8.50
N GLU A 301 -13.41 0.12 -8.71
CA GLU A 301 -14.63 0.93 -8.81
C GLU A 301 -15.53 0.47 -9.95
N GLN A 302 -14.93 0.14 -11.10
CA GLN A 302 -15.66 -0.44 -12.23
C GLN A 302 -16.26 -1.80 -11.85
N LEU A 303 -15.48 -2.72 -11.27
CA LEU A 303 -15.97 -4.04 -10.86
C LEU A 303 -17.09 -3.95 -9.82
N VAL A 304 -17.01 -3.00 -8.89
CA VAL A 304 -18.08 -2.75 -7.91
C VAL A 304 -19.36 -2.30 -8.61
N THR A 305 -19.24 -1.38 -9.56
CA THR A 305 -20.38 -0.92 -10.37
C THR A 305 -20.97 -2.06 -11.20
N ASP A 306 -20.13 -2.89 -11.81
CA ASP A 306 -20.53 -4.06 -12.59
C ASP A 306 -21.22 -5.12 -11.70
N SER A 307 -20.76 -5.31 -10.47
CA SER A 307 -21.40 -6.21 -9.51
C SER A 307 -22.76 -5.71 -9.04
N LEU A 308 -22.91 -4.40 -8.82
CA LEU A 308 -24.20 -3.80 -8.46
C LEU A 308 -25.20 -3.99 -9.60
N SER A 309 -24.81 -3.66 -10.84
CA SER A 309 -25.68 -3.85 -12.00
C SER A 309 -26.00 -5.33 -12.25
N THR A 310 -25.04 -6.25 -12.05
CA THR A 310 -25.26 -7.69 -12.17
C THR A 310 -26.23 -8.20 -11.11
N THR A 311 -26.12 -7.72 -9.87
CA THR A 311 -27.05 -8.07 -8.79
C THR A 311 -28.48 -7.61 -9.11
N GLU A 312 -28.63 -6.38 -9.60
CA GLU A 312 -29.93 -5.85 -10.03
C GLU A 312 -30.51 -6.65 -11.21
N ASN A 313 -29.69 -7.00 -12.19
CA ASN A 313 -30.10 -7.76 -13.37
C ASN A 313 -30.52 -9.20 -13.03
N VAL A 314 -29.78 -9.89 -12.15
CA VAL A 314 -30.15 -11.24 -11.69
C VAL A 314 -31.42 -11.21 -10.86
N GLY A 315 -31.59 -10.21 -9.98
CA GLY A 315 -32.81 -10.03 -9.19
C GLY A 315 -34.04 -9.75 -10.06
N GLY A 316 -33.90 -8.87 -11.05
CA GLY A 316 -34.92 -8.56 -12.04
C GLY A 316 -35.27 -9.78 -12.92
N GLY A 317 -34.27 -10.49 -13.41
CA GLY A 317 -34.43 -11.69 -14.22
C GLY A 317 -35.15 -12.82 -13.47
N ASN A 318 -34.81 -13.06 -12.20
CA ASN A 318 -35.48 -14.08 -11.39
C ASN A 318 -36.96 -13.72 -11.12
N LYS A 319 -37.27 -12.42 -10.98
CA LYS A 319 -38.65 -11.92 -10.87
C LYS A 319 -39.43 -12.15 -12.16
N GLN A 320 -38.80 -11.91 -13.31
CA GLN A 320 -39.40 -12.18 -14.63
C GLN A 320 -39.59 -13.68 -14.88
N LEU A 321 -38.64 -14.54 -14.48
CA LEU A 321 -38.79 -16.00 -14.53
C LEU A 321 -39.98 -16.46 -13.69
N LYS A 322 -40.12 -15.96 -12.46
CA LYS A 322 -41.26 -16.26 -11.60
C LYS A 322 -42.59 -15.79 -12.21
N GLN A 323 -42.61 -14.61 -12.84
CA GLN A 323 -43.78 -14.12 -13.56
C GLN A 323 -44.10 -14.96 -14.81
N ALA A 324 -43.07 -15.45 -15.52
CA ALA A 324 -43.23 -16.31 -16.70
C ALA A 324 -43.74 -17.70 -16.31
N THR A 325 -43.26 -18.28 -15.20
CA THR A 325 -43.78 -19.56 -14.67
C THR A 325 -45.24 -19.45 -14.21
N GLN A 326 -45.64 -18.28 -13.70
CA GLN A 326 -47.00 -18.02 -13.25
C GLN A 326 -47.98 -17.69 -14.39
N ARG A 327 -47.50 -17.36 -15.59
CA ARG A 327 -48.37 -17.17 -16.75
C ARG A 327 -48.93 -18.54 -17.18
N PRO A 328 -50.26 -18.76 -17.14
CA PRO A 328 -50.83 -19.99 -17.66
C PRO A 328 -50.47 -20.10 -19.14
N SER A 329 -49.83 -21.21 -19.51
CA SER A 329 -49.34 -21.42 -20.87
C SER A 329 -50.51 -21.31 -21.85
N ALA A 330 -50.43 -20.34 -22.78
CA ALA A 330 -51.38 -20.20 -23.87
C ALA A 330 -51.51 -21.51 -24.68
N ALA A 331 -50.44 -22.31 -24.77
CA ALA A 331 -50.44 -23.62 -25.40
C ALA A 331 -51.30 -24.67 -24.65
N ARG A 332 -51.39 -24.58 -23.31
CA ARG A 332 -52.32 -25.44 -22.55
C ARG A 332 -53.76 -25.06 -22.86
N TYR A 333 -54.05 -23.76 -22.95
CA TYR A 333 -55.40 -23.29 -23.29
C TYR A 333 -55.82 -23.70 -24.70
N THR A 334 -54.94 -23.56 -25.70
CA THR A 334 -55.24 -24.00 -27.08
C THR A 334 -55.36 -25.51 -27.20
N PHE A 335 -54.57 -26.28 -26.45
CA PHE A 335 -54.71 -27.75 -26.40
C PHE A 335 -56.06 -28.17 -25.81
N PHE A 336 -56.46 -27.60 -24.66
CA PHE A 336 -57.76 -27.91 -24.05
C PHE A 336 -58.94 -27.42 -24.89
N ALA A 337 -58.81 -26.26 -25.54
CA ALA A 337 -59.82 -25.76 -26.47
C ALA A 337 -59.98 -26.68 -27.69
N ALA A 338 -58.86 -27.13 -28.29
CA ALA A 338 -58.88 -28.06 -29.42
C ALA A 338 -59.43 -29.44 -29.02
N SER A 339 -59.03 -29.97 -27.86
CA SER A 339 -59.56 -31.24 -27.36
C SER A 339 -61.04 -31.15 -27.02
N GLY A 340 -61.48 -30.03 -26.43
CA GLY A 340 -62.89 -29.78 -26.12
C GLY A 340 -63.74 -29.69 -27.38
N LEU A 341 -63.24 -29.02 -28.43
CA LEU A 341 -63.89 -28.96 -29.74
C LEU A 341 -63.99 -30.35 -30.37
N CYS A 342 -62.92 -31.16 -30.32
CA CYS A 342 -62.97 -32.55 -30.80
C CYS A 342 -64.01 -33.40 -30.06
N VAL A 343 -64.04 -33.34 -28.73
CA VAL A 343 -65.01 -34.09 -27.93
C VAL A 343 -66.45 -33.62 -28.22
N PHE A 344 -66.64 -32.31 -28.37
CA PHE A 344 -67.94 -31.75 -28.73
C PHE A 344 -68.42 -32.24 -30.10
N LEU A 345 -67.55 -32.26 -31.11
CA LEU A 345 -67.89 -32.78 -32.44
C LEU A 345 -68.27 -34.26 -32.41
N VAL A 346 -67.54 -35.09 -31.64
CA VAL A 346 -67.87 -36.52 -31.50
C VAL A 346 -69.22 -36.73 -30.82
N ILE A 347 -69.56 -35.94 -29.81
CA ILE A 347 -70.87 -36.03 -29.13
C ILE A 347 -72.00 -35.54 -30.03
N TRP A 348 -71.76 -34.48 -30.80
CA TRP A 348 -72.74 -33.94 -31.75
C TRP A 348 -73.06 -34.95 -32.86
N ASP A 349 -72.05 -35.63 -33.38
CA ASP A 349 -72.17 -36.70 -34.38
C ASP A 349 -72.86 -37.97 -33.84
N LEU A 350 -72.95 -38.12 -32.51
CA LEU A 350 -73.62 -39.24 -31.84
C LEU A 350 -75.09 -38.95 -31.51
N LEU A 351 -75.50 -37.68 -31.50
CA LEU A 351 -76.85 -37.22 -31.13
C LEU A 351 -77.74 -36.88 -32.33
N ILE A 352 -77.15 -36.60 -33.48
CA ILE A 352 -77.82 -36.52 -34.79
C ILE A 352 -77.69 -37.87 -35.48
#